data_AF-A0A975TCF5-F1
#
_entry.id   AF-A0A975TCF5-F1
#
_cell.length_a   1.000
_cell.length_b   1.000
_cell.length_c   1.000
_cell.angle_alpha   90.00
_cell.angle_beta   90.00
_cell.angle_gamma   90.00
#
_symmetry.space_group_name_H-M   'P 1'
#
loop_
_entity.id
_entity.type
_entity.pdbx_description
1 polymer ?
#
loop_
_entity_poly.entity_id
_entity_poly.type
_entity_poly.pdbx_seq_one_letter_code
_entity_poly.pdbx_strand_id
1 'polypeptide(L)'
;MQQYHPDINPDDLKAKEKFIALTEAYKFLQTVVPPDDSPVPANSSSVQPGSDGEAKASKVGRKTTVTPHPPKLEDIEQQLKWKTYEQLQRFLQAKRFPQAIALAEALAARLPKDAEVRQWQAIAYQIWGRALITEKQLPKARIYLHKALKTDPYNKALWSEVQQDFQRLKQIVR
;
A
#
# COMPACT_ATOMS: atom_id res chain seq x y z
N MET A 1 -2.90 19.42 -7.32
CA MET A 1 -2.18 18.63 -8.34
C MET A 1 -2.47 17.15 -8.10
N GLN A 2 -3.68 16.69 -8.42
CA GLN A 2 -4.15 15.30 -8.32
C GLN A 2 -4.32 14.77 -9.75
N GLN A 3 -3.26 14.23 -10.36
CA GLN A 3 -3.29 13.85 -11.79
C GLN A 3 -2.84 12.42 -12.09
N TYR A 4 -2.71 11.55 -11.09
CA TYR A 4 -2.32 10.15 -11.32
C TYR A 4 -3.09 9.13 -10.48
N HIS A 5 -4.40 9.36 -10.27
CA HIS A 5 -5.25 8.34 -9.67
C HIS A 5 -6.05 7.59 -10.76
N PRO A 6 -6.05 6.25 -10.77
CA PRO A 6 -6.79 5.44 -11.74
C PRO A 6 -8.32 5.52 -11.61
N ASP A 7 -8.83 6.37 -10.70
CA ASP A 7 -10.27 6.57 -10.45
C ASP A 7 -10.91 7.65 -11.35
N ILE A 8 -10.10 8.44 -12.09
CA ILE A 8 -10.61 9.57 -12.90
C ILE A 8 -10.80 9.20 -14.39
N ASN A 9 -10.34 8.03 -14.85
CA ASN A 9 -10.60 7.59 -16.23
C ASN A 9 -10.68 6.05 -16.33
N PRO A 10 -11.86 5.43 -16.10
CA PRO A 10 -12.03 3.98 -16.12
C PRO A 10 -11.75 3.32 -17.48
N ASP A 11 -11.62 4.09 -18.56
CA ASP A 11 -11.27 3.61 -19.91
C ASP A 11 -9.80 3.86 -20.33
N ASP A 12 -8.96 4.43 -19.46
CA ASP A 12 -7.56 4.72 -19.81
C ASP A 12 -6.63 3.56 -19.43
N LEU A 13 -6.39 2.65 -20.38
CA LEU A 13 -5.32 1.64 -20.31
C LEU A 13 -3.97 2.27 -19.89
N LYS A 14 -3.74 3.54 -20.21
CA LYS A 14 -2.51 4.26 -19.85
C LYS A 14 -2.41 4.55 -18.35
N ALA A 15 -3.50 4.57 -17.58
CA ALA A 15 -3.44 4.77 -16.13
C ALA A 15 -2.85 3.54 -15.43
N LYS A 16 -3.20 2.33 -15.88
CA LYS A 16 -2.56 1.09 -15.45
C LYS A 16 -1.10 1.02 -15.87
N GLU A 17 -0.77 1.39 -17.11
CA GLU A 17 0.62 1.38 -17.58
C GLU A 17 1.49 2.40 -16.85
N LYS A 18 0.98 3.62 -16.59
CA LYS A 18 1.69 4.63 -15.78
C LYS A 18 1.87 4.18 -14.33
N PHE A 19 0.88 3.46 -13.78
CA PHE A 19 0.98 2.89 -12.44
C PHE A 19 2.04 1.78 -12.36
N ILE A 20 2.10 0.90 -13.38
CA ILE A 20 3.13 -0.12 -13.51
C ILE A 20 4.51 0.53 -13.67
N ALA A 21 4.65 1.50 -14.58
CA ALA A 21 5.91 2.20 -14.81
C ALA A 21 6.41 2.95 -13.57
N LEU A 22 5.51 3.59 -12.81
CA LEU A 22 5.86 4.26 -11.55
C LEU A 22 6.30 3.25 -10.49
N THR A 23 5.63 2.09 -10.42
CA THR A 23 5.96 1.00 -9.50
C THR A 23 7.30 0.35 -9.85
N GLU A 24 7.58 0.15 -11.14
CA GLU A 24 8.84 -0.41 -11.62
C GLU A 24 10.01 0.55 -11.40
N ALA A 25 9.82 1.83 -11.69
CA ALA A 25 10.83 2.85 -11.40
C ALA A 25 11.16 2.88 -9.90
N TYR A 26 10.15 2.84 -9.02
CA TYR A 26 10.35 2.81 -7.58
C TYR A 26 11.10 1.56 -7.10
N LYS A 27 10.77 0.39 -7.64
CA LYS A 27 11.50 -0.87 -7.36
C LYS A 27 12.95 -0.78 -7.82
N PHE A 28 13.20 -0.18 -8.99
CA PHE A 28 14.55 0.03 -9.50
C PHE A 28 15.37 0.97 -8.60
N LEU A 29 14.76 2.07 -8.16
CA LEU A 29 15.36 3.02 -7.21
C LEU A 29 15.77 2.35 -5.88
N GLN A 30 15.03 1.34 -5.40
CA GLN A 30 15.42 0.57 -4.20
C GLN A 30 16.63 -0.35 -4.44
N THR A 31 16.86 -0.82 -5.66
CA THR A 31 17.99 -1.71 -5.98
C THR A 31 19.32 -0.96 -6.15
N VAL A 32 19.27 0.35 -6.43
CA VAL A 32 20.46 1.18 -6.68
C VAL A 32 20.94 1.94 -5.43
N VAL A 33 20.30 1.74 -4.28
CA VAL A 33 20.76 2.28 -2.99
C VAL A 33 21.63 1.21 -2.30
N PRO A 34 22.96 1.34 -2.27
CA PRO A 34 23.77 0.48 -1.42
C PRO A 34 23.40 0.73 0.05
N PRO A 35 23.37 -0.31 0.90
CA PRO A 35 23.21 -0.11 2.33
C PRO A 35 24.35 0.78 2.82
N ASP A 36 24.01 1.88 3.49
CA ASP A 36 24.96 2.82 4.07
C ASP A 36 25.72 2.10 5.20
N ASP A 37 26.89 1.55 4.86
CA ASP A 37 27.88 1.10 5.83
C ASP A 37 28.60 2.36 6.32
N SER A 38 28.07 2.95 7.39
CA SER A 38 28.71 4.05 8.11
C SER A 38 29.65 3.47 9.19
N PRO A 39 30.99 3.54 9.04
CA PRO A 39 31.88 3.46 10.19
C PRO A 39 32.29 4.87 10.66
N VAL A 40 32.09 5.04 11.97
CA VAL A 40 32.54 6.06 12.93
C VAL A 40 33.83 6.87 12.60
N PRO A 41 33.92 8.14 13.06
CA PRO A 41 35.07 9.01 12.79
C PRO A 41 36.22 8.73 13.78
N ALA A 42 37.45 8.64 13.25
CA ALA A 42 38.67 8.69 14.04
C ALA A 42 39.64 9.74 13.44
N ASN A 43 40.02 10.71 14.26
CA ASN A 43 41.03 11.72 14.00
C ASN A 43 42.40 11.13 13.63
N SER A 44 43.14 11.75 12.71
CA SER A 44 44.45 12.41 12.96
C SER A 44 45.23 12.81 11.67
N SER A 45 45.49 14.12 11.55
CA SER A 45 46.72 14.84 11.13
C SER A 45 47.51 14.58 9.83
N SER A 46 47.66 15.70 9.07
CA SER A 46 48.83 16.21 8.27
C SER A 46 49.28 15.38 7.03
N VAL A 47 49.62 15.90 5.84
CA VAL A 47 50.41 17.09 5.41
C VAL A 47 50.14 17.37 3.90
N GLN A 48 50.22 18.64 3.44
CA GLN A 48 50.37 19.11 2.03
C GLN A 48 51.86 18.99 1.55
N PRO A 49 52.32 19.20 0.26
CA PRO A 49 51.88 20.24 -0.70
C PRO A 49 52.08 20.02 -2.24
N GLY A 50 51.70 21.03 -3.05
CA GLY A 50 52.15 21.31 -4.44
C GLY A 50 51.15 20.90 -5.55
N SER A 51 50.80 21.69 -6.58
CA SER A 51 51.36 22.93 -7.14
C SER A 51 50.31 23.65 -8.00
N ASP A 52 50.53 24.94 -8.23
CA ASP A 52 49.78 25.88 -9.05
C ASP A 52 49.40 25.43 -10.47
N GLY A 53 48.23 25.88 -10.93
CA GLY A 53 47.72 25.72 -12.29
C GLY A 53 46.44 26.52 -12.51
N GLU A 54 46.61 27.74 -13.01
CA GLU A 54 45.61 28.78 -13.24
C GLU A 54 44.57 28.46 -14.35
N ALA A 55 43.37 29.00 -14.14
CA ALA A 55 42.10 28.95 -14.85
C ALA A 55 42.06 28.81 -16.40
N LYS A 56 41.04 28.07 -16.91
CA LYS A 56 39.94 28.66 -17.73
C LYS A 56 38.79 27.69 -18.08
N ALA A 57 37.59 28.10 -17.64
CA ALA A 57 36.27 28.09 -18.30
C ALA A 57 35.69 26.80 -18.94
N SER A 58 34.66 26.29 -18.24
CA SER A 58 33.31 26.05 -18.75
C SER A 58 33.08 24.98 -19.84
N LYS A 59 32.77 23.76 -19.37
CA LYS A 59 31.71 22.95 -19.99
C LYS A 59 30.67 22.63 -18.93
N VAL A 60 29.45 23.08 -19.22
CA VAL A 60 28.24 22.98 -18.41
C VAL A 60 27.91 21.51 -18.16
N GLY A 61 28.40 20.98 -17.04
CA GLY A 61 27.87 19.78 -16.42
C GLY A 61 26.75 20.20 -15.48
N ARG A 62 25.50 20.13 -15.95
CA ARG A 62 24.32 20.31 -15.10
C ARG A 62 24.24 19.09 -14.16
N LYS A 63 25.07 19.08 -13.12
CA LYS A 63 24.87 18.26 -11.93
C LYS A 63 23.67 18.84 -11.20
N THR A 64 22.48 18.38 -11.55
CA THR A 64 21.36 18.41 -10.61
C THR A 64 21.81 17.58 -9.41
N THR A 65 22.28 18.26 -8.38
CA THR A 65 22.41 17.74 -7.03
C THR A 65 21.01 17.39 -6.55
N VAL A 66 20.58 16.17 -6.87
CA VAL A 66 19.45 15.52 -6.19
C VAL A 66 19.96 15.27 -4.78
N THR A 67 19.75 16.23 -3.89
CA THR A 67 19.84 15.98 -2.47
C THR A 67 18.81 14.89 -2.16
N PRO A 68 19.22 13.72 -1.61
CA PRO A 68 18.26 12.71 -1.19
C PRO A 68 17.50 13.32 -0.03
N HIS A 69 16.31 13.84 -0.31
CA HIS A 69 15.40 14.26 0.74
C HIS A 69 15.10 13.00 1.56
N PRO A 70 15.30 13.02 2.89
CA PRO A 70 14.93 11.89 3.72
C PRO A 70 13.45 11.60 3.47
N PRO A 71 13.06 10.31 3.30
CA PRO A 71 11.68 9.97 3.03
C PRO A 71 10.81 10.60 4.11
N LYS A 72 9.81 11.38 3.68
CA LYS A 72 8.89 11.99 4.63
C LYS A 72 8.12 10.85 5.30
N LEU A 73 7.72 11.05 6.56
CA LEU A 73 7.02 10.02 7.32
C LEU A 73 5.78 9.47 6.56
N GLU A 74 5.15 10.34 5.77
CA GLU A 74 4.04 10.05 4.85
C GLU A 74 4.41 9.01 3.77
N ASP A 75 5.60 9.09 3.18
CA ASP A 75 6.08 8.13 2.17
C ASP A 75 6.28 6.74 2.79
N ILE A 76 6.77 6.68 4.03
CA ILE A 76 7.00 5.43 4.77
C ILE A 76 5.65 4.77 5.10
N GLU A 77 4.65 5.55 5.51
CA GLU A 77 3.30 5.06 5.76
C GLU A 77 2.63 4.54 4.49
N GLN A 78 2.76 5.25 3.37
CA GLN A 78 2.24 4.81 2.07
C GLN A 78 2.90 3.51 1.61
N GLN A 79 4.22 3.40 1.75
CA GLN A 79 4.94 2.18 1.40
C GLN A 79 4.50 0.99 2.28
N LEU A 80 4.28 1.22 3.58
CA LEU A 80 3.78 0.20 4.49
C LEU A 80 2.36 -0.25 4.09
N LYS A 81 1.47 0.69 3.76
CA LYS A 81 0.11 0.39 3.27
C LYS A 81 0.16 -0.45 2.01
N TRP A 82 0.98 -0.07 1.03
CA TRP A 82 1.11 -0.81 -0.23
C TRP A 82 1.54 -2.26 -0.02
N LYS A 83 2.61 -2.46 0.77
CA LYS A 83 3.09 -3.81 1.10
C LYS A 83 2.04 -4.64 1.85
N THR A 84 1.34 -4.01 2.79
CA THR A 84 0.30 -4.69 3.59
C THR A 84 -0.91 -5.05 2.73
N TYR A 85 -1.32 -4.16 1.83
CA TYR A 85 -2.40 -4.39 0.89
C TYR A 85 -2.09 -5.55 -0.06
N GLU A 86 -0.89 -5.58 -0.64
CA GLU A 86 -0.47 -6.69 -1.50
C GLU A 86 -0.53 -8.03 -0.75
N GLN A 87 -0.04 -8.05 0.49
CA GLN A 87 -0.10 -9.24 1.33
C GLN A 87 -1.53 -9.65 1.68
N LEU A 88 -2.41 -8.69 1.97
CA LEU A 88 -3.83 -8.92 2.22
C LEU A 88 -4.49 -9.56 1.00
N GLN A 89 -4.26 -9.02 -0.20
CA GLN A 89 -4.79 -9.58 -1.44
C GLN A 89 -4.33 -11.03 -1.65
N ARG A 90 -3.05 -11.33 -1.42
CA ARG A 90 -2.52 -12.70 -1.52
C ARG A 90 -3.23 -13.66 -0.55
N PHE A 91 -3.47 -13.25 0.70
CA PHE A 91 -4.20 -14.08 1.65
C PHE A 91 -5.65 -14.30 1.26
N LEU A 92 -6.34 -13.29 0.74
CA LEU A 92 -7.72 -13.40 0.27
C LEU A 92 -7.83 -14.34 -0.94
N GLN A 93 -6.92 -14.21 -1.92
CA GLN A 93 -6.86 -15.09 -3.08
C GLN A 93 -6.56 -16.54 -2.69
N ALA A 94 -5.65 -16.75 -1.74
CA ALA A 94 -5.31 -18.06 -1.20
C ALA A 94 -6.37 -18.62 -0.23
N LYS A 95 -7.51 -17.92 -0.03
CA LYS A 95 -8.56 -18.26 0.95
C LYS A 95 -8.04 -18.44 2.39
N ARG A 96 -6.90 -17.81 2.73
CA ARG A 96 -6.31 -17.81 4.07
C ARG A 96 -6.99 -16.73 4.94
N PHE A 97 -8.32 -16.82 5.07
CA PHE A 97 -9.15 -15.78 5.69
C PHE A 97 -8.76 -15.40 7.11
N PRO A 98 -8.42 -16.33 8.03
CA PRO A 98 -8.00 -15.94 9.38
C PRO A 98 -6.77 -15.01 9.38
N GLN A 99 -5.84 -15.24 8.45
CA GLN A 99 -4.62 -14.44 8.34
C GLN A 99 -4.88 -13.11 7.65
N ALA A 100 -5.75 -13.10 6.63
CA ALA A 100 -6.22 -11.87 6.00
C ALA A 100 -6.90 -10.94 7.03
N ILE A 101 -7.78 -11.50 7.87
CA ILE A 101 -8.46 -10.73 8.91
C ILE A 101 -7.49 -10.22 9.97
N ALA A 102 -6.61 -11.07 10.49
CA ALA A 102 -5.63 -10.65 11.48
C ALA A 102 -4.74 -9.51 10.94
N LEU A 103 -4.33 -9.59 9.67
CA LEU A 103 -3.55 -8.55 9.01
C LEU A 103 -4.34 -7.25 8.87
N ALA A 104 -5.59 -7.32 8.42
CA ALA A 104 -6.45 -6.15 8.26
C ALA A 104 -6.80 -5.49 9.60
N GLU A 105 -7.07 -6.26 10.65
CA GLU A 105 -7.33 -5.77 12.00
C GLU A 105 -6.09 -5.12 12.62
N ALA A 106 -4.90 -5.73 12.43
CA ALA A 106 -3.65 -5.13 12.88
C ALA A 106 -3.36 -3.80 12.16
N LEU A 107 -3.63 -3.72 10.85
CA LEU A 107 -3.49 -2.48 10.09
C LEU A 107 -4.46 -1.41 10.58
N ALA A 108 -5.72 -1.77 10.82
CA ALA A 108 -6.74 -0.86 11.34
C ALA A 108 -6.42 -0.36 12.77
N ALA A 109 -5.81 -1.19 13.61
CA ALA A 109 -5.36 -0.79 14.94
C ALA A 109 -4.21 0.24 14.86
N ARG A 110 -3.31 0.09 13.88
CA ARG A 110 -2.18 1.01 13.68
C ARG A 110 -2.58 2.32 13.00
N LEU A 111 -3.55 2.26 12.08
CA LEU A 111 -4.01 3.39 11.27
C LEU A 111 -5.53 3.60 11.37
N PRO A 112 -6.08 3.88 12.57
CA PRO A 112 -7.53 3.86 12.80
C PRO A 112 -8.28 5.02 12.12
N LYS A 113 -7.59 6.13 11.83
CA LYS A 113 -8.19 7.31 11.19
C LYS A 113 -8.29 7.16 9.67
N ASP A 114 -7.55 6.22 9.10
CA ASP A 114 -7.46 6.03 7.66
C ASP A 114 -8.73 5.36 7.10
N ALA A 115 -9.34 6.01 6.10
CA ALA A 115 -10.53 5.49 5.44
C ALA A 115 -10.23 4.27 4.56
N GLU A 116 -9.07 4.23 3.90
CA GLU A 116 -8.69 3.11 3.02
C GLU A 116 -8.52 1.82 3.81
N VAL A 117 -7.86 1.91 4.97
CA VAL A 117 -7.66 0.76 5.85
C VAL A 117 -8.99 0.22 6.39
N ARG A 118 -9.92 1.10 6.79
CA ARG A 118 -11.28 0.71 7.18
C ARG A 118 -12.00 0.01 6.03
N GLN A 119 -11.90 0.54 4.81
CA GLN A 119 -12.50 -0.06 3.64
C GLN A 119 -11.91 -1.46 3.35
N TRP A 120 -10.60 -1.62 3.40
CA TRP A 120 -9.94 -2.92 3.19
C TRP A 120 -10.36 -3.95 4.23
N GLN A 121 -10.45 -3.55 5.49
CA GLN A 121 -10.94 -4.41 6.57
C GLN A 121 -12.40 -4.81 6.33
N ALA A 122 -13.26 -3.87 5.93
CA ALA A 122 -14.66 -4.12 5.64
C ALA A 122 -14.84 -5.09 4.46
N ILE A 123 -14.08 -4.89 3.38
CA ILE A 123 -14.05 -5.79 2.22
C ILE A 123 -13.56 -7.19 2.62
N ALA A 124 -12.52 -7.29 3.46
CA ALA A 124 -12.01 -8.57 3.92
C ALA A 124 -13.08 -9.36 4.72
N TYR A 125 -13.83 -8.67 5.59
CA TYR A 125 -14.97 -9.28 6.28
C TYR A 125 -16.09 -9.72 5.32
N GLN A 126 -16.39 -8.92 4.29
CA GLN A 126 -17.38 -9.29 3.28
C GLN A 126 -16.97 -10.55 2.52
N ILE A 127 -15.74 -10.58 1.99
CA ILE A 127 -15.22 -11.71 1.22
C ILE A 127 -15.25 -12.99 2.06
N TRP A 128 -14.85 -12.92 3.33
CA TRP A 128 -14.92 -14.08 4.21
C TRP A 128 -16.37 -14.48 4.51
N GLY A 129 -17.26 -13.51 4.75
CA GLY A 129 -18.69 -13.76 4.88
C GLY A 129 -19.27 -14.52 3.70
N ARG A 130 -18.94 -14.11 2.46
CA ARG A 130 -19.34 -14.79 1.23
C ARG A 130 -18.75 -16.20 1.14
N ALA A 131 -17.49 -16.40 1.51
CA ALA A 131 -16.90 -17.74 1.56
C ALA A 131 -17.62 -18.66 2.56
N LEU A 132 -17.96 -18.15 3.74
CA LEU A 132 -18.70 -18.89 4.76
C LEU A 132 -20.14 -19.26 4.32
N ILE A 133 -20.78 -18.43 3.49
CA ILE A 133 -22.06 -18.79 2.86
C ILE A 133 -21.88 -20.03 1.98
N THR A 134 -20.86 -20.05 1.14
CA THR A 134 -20.54 -21.19 0.27
C THR A 134 -20.23 -22.46 1.08
N GLU A 135 -19.56 -22.30 2.22
CA GLU A 135 -19.27 -23.40 3.17
C GLU A 135 -20.47 -23.78 4.06
N LYS A 136 -21.64 -23.16 3.87
CA LYS A 136 -22.84 -23.34 4.72
C LYS A 136 -22.64 -23.03 6.21
N GLN A 137 -21.59 -22.30 6.58
CA GLN A 137 -21.37 -21.78 7.93
C GLN A 137 -22.18 -20.50 8.17
N LEU A 138 -23.50 -20.59 8.00
CA LEU A 138 -24.41 -19.43 7.92
C LEU A 138 -24.38 -18.53 9.16
N PRO A 139 -24.33 -19.05 10.41
CA PRO A 139 -24.25 -18.20 11.59
C PRO A 139 -22.98 -17.32 11.59
N LYS A 140 -21.83 -17.89 11.22
CA LYS A 140 -20.57 -17.12 11.13
C LYS A 140 -20.60 -16.13 9.99
N ALA A 141 -21.14 -16.51 8.83
CA ALA A 141 -21.30 -15.61 7.70
C ALA A 141 -22.06 -14.34 8.09
N ARG A 142 -23.19 -14.49 8.81
CA ARG A 142 -23.96 -13.33 9.30
C ARG A 142 -23.12 -12.39 10.16
N ILE A 143 -22.32 -12.92 11.08
CA ILE A 143 -21.47 -12.13 11.97
C ILE A 143 -20.49 -11.29 11.15
N TYR A 144 -19.78 -11.91 10.20
CA TYR A 144 -18.77 -11.21 9.39
C TYR A 144 -19.37 -10.20 8.42
N LEU A 145 -20.51 -10.51 7.79
CA LEU A 145 -21.22 -9.54 6.96
C LEU A 145 -21.68 -8.32 7.78
N HIS A 146 -22.13 -8.55 9.01
CA HIS A 146 -22.52 -7.45 9.89
C HIS A 146 -21.30 -6.64 10.37
N LYS A 147 -20.15 -7.29 10.60
CA LYS A 147 -18.88 -6.61 10.87
C LYS A 147 -18.44 -5.74 9.68
N ALA A 148 -18.60 -6.20 8.45
CA ALA A 148 -18.28 -5.43 7.25
C ALA A 148 -19.04 -4.08 7.25
N LEU A 149 -20.36 -4.10 7.45
CA LEU A 149 -21.19 -2.88 7.48
C LEU A 149 -20.83 -1.94 8.63
N LYS A 150 -20.46 -2.48 9.80
CA LYS A 150 -20.05 -1.68 10.95
C LYS A 150 -18.70 -0.99 10.74
N THR A 151 -17.81 -1.62 9.97
CA THR A 151 -16.45 -1.13 9.76
C THR A 151 -16.42 0.06 8.81
N ASP A 152 -17.25 0.02 7.75
CA ASP A 152 -17.35 1.11 6.76
C ASP A 152 -18.81 1.42 6.43
N PRO A 153 -19.52 2.17 7.30
CA PRO A 153 -20.97 2.41 7.16
C PRO A 153 -21.33 3.39 6.04
N TYR A 154 -20.39 4.21 5.59
CA TYR A 154 -20.66 5.26 4.58
C TYR A 154 -20.48 4.76 3.14
N ASN A 155 -19.94 3.55 2.96
CA ASN A 155 -19.67 2.97 1.67
C ASN A 155 -20.90 2.27 1.07
N LYS A 156 -21.56 2.99 0.16
CA LYS A 156 -22.79 2.52 -0.52
C LYS A 156 -22.55 1.27 -1.37
N ALA A 157 -21.37 1.16 -1.98
CA ALA A 157 -21.03 0.01 -2.81
C ALA A 157 -20.90 -1.26 -1.96
N LEU A 158 -20.12 -1.19 -0.88
CA LEU A 158 -20.01 -2.27 0.11
C LEU A 158 -21.39 -2.67 0.66
N TRP A 159 -22.22 -1.68 1.00
CA TRP A 159 -23.54 -1.94 1.56
C TRP A 159 -24.43 -2.76 0.62
N SER A 160 -24.42 -2.41 -0.67
CA SER A 160 -25.21 -3.08 -1.70
C SER A 160 -24.76 -4.54 -1.90
N GLU A 161 -23.45 -4.75 -1.95
CA GLU A 161 -22.84 -6.09 -2.03
C GLU A 161 -23.17 -6.96 -0.81
N VAL A 162 -23.01 -6.41 0.40
CA VAL A 162 -23.33 -7.13 1.65
C VAL A 162 -24.82 -7.46 1.74
N GLN A 163 -25.70 -6.56 1.27
CA GLN A 163 -27.13 -6.83 1.23
C GLN A 163 -27.46 -8.00 0.29
N GLN A 164 -26.81 -8.08 -0.87
CA GLN A 164 -26.95 -9.21 -1.79
C GLN A 164 -26.46 -10.51 -1.12
N ASP A 165 -25.34 -10.47 -0.40
CA ASP A 165 -24.84 -11.62 0.36
C ASP A 165 -25.83 -12.06 1.46
N PHE A 166 -26.48 -11.12 2.15
CA PHE A 166 -27.56 -11.44 3.10
C PHE A 166 -28.80 -12.05 2.43
N GLN A 167 -29.18 -11.58 1.24
CA GLN A 167 -30.29 -12.17 0.48
C GLN A 167 -29.99 -13.61 0.09
N ARG A 168 -28.79 -13.87 -0.44
CA ARG A 168 -28.32 -15.24 -0.73
C ARG A 168 -28.35 -16.11 0.51
N LEU A 169 -27.90 -15.59 1.65
CA LEU A 169 -27.96 -16.32 2.92
C LEU A 169 -29.40 -16.71 3.29
N LYS A 170 -30.36 -15.80 3.14
CA LYS A 170 -31.78 -16.10 3.41
C LYS A 170 -32.34 -17.19 2.51
N GLN A 171 -31.94 -17.23 1.23
CA GLN A 171 -32.41 -18.25 0.29
C GLN A 171 -31.92 -19.65 0.65
N ILE A 172 -30.74 -19.79 1.27
CA ILE A 172 -30.17 -21.09 1.65
C ILE A 172 -30.78 -21.65 2.94
N VAL A 173 -31.29 -20.77 3.82
CA VAL A 173 -31.93 -21.18 5.09
C VAL A 173 -33.38 -21.66 4.88
N ARG A 174 -33.98 -21.34 3.72
CA ARG A 174 -35.36 -21.69 3.39
C ARG A 174 -35.47 -23.14 2.93
#